data_AF-Q5JZW6-F1
#
_entry.id   AF-Q5JZW6-F1
#
_cell.length_a   1.000
_cell.length_b   1.000
_cell.length_c   1.000
_cell.angle_alpha   90.00
_cell.angle_beta   90.00
_cell.angle_gamma   90.00
#
_symmetry.space_group_name_H-M   'P 1'
#
loop_
_entity.id
_entity.type
_entity.pdbx_description
1 polymer ?
#
loop_
_entity_poly.entity_id
_entity_poly.type
_entity_poly.pdbx_seq_one_letter_code
_entity_poly.pdbx_strand_id
1 'polypeptide(L)'
;FKADKTTAVANGQDAITYTVKVMKDGQPVQGHSVTFSTNFGIFNGKSQTQNATTGNDGRATITLTSSSAGKATVSATVSGGTDVKATEVTFFDELKIDNKVDIIGNNVSGELPDIWLQYGQFKLKASGGNGTYSWYSENTSIATVDASGKVTLNGKGSVVIKATSGDKQTVSYTVKTPKYMIKVGQKAYY
;
A
#
# COMPACT_ATOMS: atom_id res chain seq x y z
N PHE A 1 13.25 -12.47 18.34
CA PHE A 1 13.48 -11.33 17.45
C PHE A 1 12.25 -11.17 16.56
N LYS A 2 11.60 -9.99 16.52
CA LYS A 2 10.31 -9.80 15.81
C LYS A 2 10.23 -8.43 15.13
N ALA A 3 9.54 -8.39 14.00
CA ALA A 3 9.05 -7.15 13.39
C ALA A 3 7.63 -6.84 13.90
N ASP A 4 7.26 -5.56 13.95
CA ASP A 4 5.90 -5.09 14.30
C ASP A 4 4.87 -5.36 13.19
N LYS A 5 5.30 -5.33 11.93
CA LYS A 5 4.53 -5.68 10.74
C LYS A 5 5.40 -6.38 9.69
N THR A 6 4.74 -7.06 8.76
CA THR A 6 5.41 -7.86 7.71
C THR A 6 5.44 -7.17 6.35
N THR A 7 4.74 -6.04 6.21
CA THR A 7 4.67 -5.26 4.97
C THR A 7 4.75 -3.76 5.25
N ALA A 8 5.31 -3.00 4.32
CA ALA A 8 5.36 -1.54 4.38
C ALA A 8 5.37 -0.93 2.97
N VAL A 9 5.01 0.34 2.85
CA VAL A 9 5.07 1.10 1.60
C VAL A 9 6.51 1.55 1.33
N ALA A 10 7.00 1.36 0.12
CA ALA A 10 8.32 1.74 -0.33
C ALA A 10 8.47 3.25 -0.61
N ASN A 11 8.06 4.11 0.33
CA ASN A 11 8.06 5.57 0.18
C ASN A 11 9.19 6.26 0.97
N GLY A 12 10.13 5.48 1.53
CA GLY A 12 11.22 5.98 2.38
C GLY A 12 10.80 6.42 3.78
N GLN A 13 9.50 6.36 4.11
CA GLN A 13 8.93 6.86 5.37
C GLN A 13 8.21 5.78 6.18
N ASP A 14 7.48 4.88 5.52
CA ASP A 14 6.76 3.80 6.19
C ASP A 14 7.75 2.78 6.75
N ALA A 15 7.92 2.81 8.07
CA ALA A 15 8.96 2.09 8.76
C ALA A 15 8.46 0.78 9.37
N ILE A 16 9.27 -0.28 9.26
CA ILE A 16 9.08 -1.54 10.00
C ILE A 16 9.98 -1.49 11.23
N THR A 17 9.41 -1.66 12.41
CA THR A 17 10.14 -1.65 13.69
C THR A 17 10.53 -3.06 14.09
N TYR A 18 11.82 -3.27 14.25
CA TYR A 18 12.41 -4.51 14.70
C TYR A 18 12.74 -4.44 16.19
N THR A 19 12.39 -5.47 16.95
CA THR A 19 12.69 -5.59 18.38
C THR A 19 13.35 -6.93 18.69
N VAL A 20 14.55 -6.88 19.27
CA VAL A 20 15.21 -8.04 19.87
C VAL A 20 15.29 -7.85 21.38
N LYS A 21 15.19 -8.96 22.13
CA LYS A 21 15.36 -8.98 23.59
C LYS A 21 16.59 -9.82 23.91
N VAL A 22 17.51 -9.23 24.67
CA VAL A 22 18.74 -9.87 25.13
C VAL A 22 18.56 -10.33 26.57
N MET A 23 18.89 -11.58 26.82
CA MET A 23 18.76 -12.23 28.13
C MET A 23 20.08 -12.91 28.49
N LYS A 24 20.41 -12.91 29.78
CA LYS A 24 21.50 -13.69 30.36
C LYS A 24 21.00 -14.26 31.68
N ASP A 25 21.15 -15.56 31.85
CA ASP A 25 20.72 -16.28 33.07
C ASP A 25 19.26 -15.98 33.48
N GLY A 26 18.38 -15.89 32.48
CA GLY A 26 16.95 -15.60 32.67
C GLY A 26 16.61 -14.12 32.98
N GLN A 27 17.61 -13.24 33.06
CA GLN A 27 17.42 -11.81 33.32
C GLN A 27 17.65 -10.94 32.08
N PRO A 28 16.91 -9.82 31.93
CA PRO A 28 17.13 -8.87 30.86
C PRO A 28 18.49 -8.18 31.02
N VAL A 29 19.17 -7.98 29.89
CA VAL A 29 20.51 -7.40 29.87
C VAL A 29 20.43 -5.98 29.35
N GLN A 30 20.63 -4.99 30.22
CA GLN A 30 20.65 -3.56 29.88
C GLN A 30 22.02 -3.10 29.36
N GLY A 31 22.04 -2.07 28.51
CA GLY A 31 23.25 -1.34 28.15
C GLY A 31 24.15 -2.06 27.14
N HIS A 32 23.71 -3.18 26.57
CA HIS A 32 24.50 -3.97 25.63
C HIS A 32 24.23 -3.56 24.19
N SER A 33 25.28 -3.50 23.38
CA SER A 33 25.17 -3.20 21.95
C SER A 33 24.67 -4.41 21.17
N VAL A 34 23.65 -4.18 20.35
CA VAL A 34 23.15 -5.12 19.35
C VAL A 34 23.42 -4.54 17.97
N THR A 35 24.15 -5.28 17.14
CA THR A 35 24.35 -4.96 15.73
C THR A 35 23.20 -5.55 14.91
N PHE A 36 22.50 -4.70 14.17
CA PHE A 36 21.49 -5.08 13.18
C PHE A 36 22.08 -4.99 11.79
N SER A 37 21.78 -5.98 10.95
CA SER A 37 22.13 -5.99 9.52
C SER A 37 20.93 -6.38 8.68
N THR A 38 20.79 -5.78 7.50
CA THR A 38 19.74 -6.12 6.53
C THR A 38 20.33 -6.37 5.15
N ASN A 39 19.68 -7.22 4.36
CA ASN A 39 20.00 -7.39 2.94
C ASN A 39 19.32 -6.34 2.04
N PHE A 40 18.32 -5.61 2.55
CA PHE A 40 17.52 -4.66 1.78
C PHE A 40 16.95 -3.54 2.66
N GLY A 41 16.78 -2.34 2.09
CA GLY A 41 16.36 -1.14 2.83
C GLY A 41 17.49 -0.54 3.68
N ILE A 42 17.16 0.49 4.47
CA ILE A 42 18.09 1.29 5.25
C ILE A 42 17.58 1.45 6.69
N PHE A 43 18.44 1.21 7.67
CA PHE A 43 18.09 1.43 9.07
C PHE A 43 18.21 2.91 9.45
N ASN A 44 17.18 3.44 10.12
CA ASN A 44 17.10 4.82 10.61
C ASN A 44 17.55 5.87 9.57
N GLY A 45 17.38 5.58 8.27
CA GLY A 45 17.82 6.44 7.17
C GLY A 45 19.34 6.58 6.98
N LYS A 46 20.19 5.71 7.56
CA LYS A 46 21.66 5.84 7.47
C LYS A 46 22.39 4.71 6.75
N SER A 47 22.22 3.45 7.19
CA SER A 47 23.03 2.33 6.73
C SER A 47 22.27 1.00 6.80
N GLN A 48 22.73 -0.01 6.05
CA GLN A 48 22.26 -1.40 6.14
C GLN A 48 22.79 -2.15 7.36
N THR A 49 23.77 -1.57 8.06
CA THR A 49 24.28 -2.09 9.34
C THR A 49 24.31 -0.96 10.36
N GLN A 50 23.67 -1.15 11.51
CA GLN A 50 23.64 -0.18 12.60
C GLN A 50 23.51 -0.84 13.97
N ASN A 51 23.94 -0.13 15.01
CA ASN A 51 23.85 -0.61 16.39
C ASN A 51 22.67 0.04 17.12
N ALA A 52 22.06 -0.69 18.05
CA ALA A 52 21.21 -0.13 19.08
C ALA A 52 21.54 -0.76 20.44
N THR A 53 21.38 0.02 21.51
CA THR A 53 21.69 -0.41 22.88
C THR A 53 20.43 -0.92 23.57
N THR A 54 20.54 -1.98 24.35
CA THR A 54 19.41 -2.52 25.11
C THR A 54 18.98 -1.60 26.26
N GLY A 55 17.68 -1.42 26.45
CA GLY A 55 17.09 -0.74 27.60
C GLY A 55 17.03 -1.62 28.86
N ASN A 56 16.41 -1.11 29.93
CA ASN A 56 16.28 -1.81 31.22
C ASN A 56 15.51 -3.14 31.12
N ASP A 57 14.65 -3.28 30.11
CA ASP A 57 13.90 -4.50 29.84
C ASP A 57 14.65 -5.48 28.91
N GLY A 58 15.91 -5.16 28.59
CA GLY A 58 16.77 -5.95 27.71
C GLY A 58 16.44 -5.82 26.23
N ARG A 59 15.55 -4.89 25.83
CA ARG A 59 15.19 -4.74 24.41
C ARG A 59 16.04 -3.71 23.70
N ALA A 60 16.44 -4.04 22.47
CA ALA A 60 16.98 -3.10 21.50
C ALA A 60 16.04 -3.02 20.30
N THR A 61 15.82 -1.82 19.79
CA THR A 61 14.89 -1.52 18.70
C THR A 61 15.56 -0.77 17.57
N ILE A 62 15.17 -1.06 16.32
CA ILE A 62 15.61 -0.33 15.14
C ILE A 62 14.49 -0.21 14.11
N THR A 63 14.44 0.86 13.32
CA THR A 63 13.47 1.02 12.24
C THR A 63 14.13 0.83 10.88
N LEU A 64 13.45 0.11 10.00
CA LEU A 64 13.87 -0.13 8.61
C LEU A 64 12.91 0.57 7.66
N THR A 65 13.43 1.36 6.73
CA THR A 65 12.66 1.96 5.61
C THR A 65 13.25 1.56 4.26
N SER A 66 12.48 1.73 3.19
CA SER A 66 12.95 1.59 1.81
C SER A 66 12.21 2.56 0.90
N SER A 67 12.88 3.08 -0.13
CA SER A 67 12.28 3.85 -1.24
C SER A 67 12.02 2.99 -2.49
N SER A 68 12.34 1.70 -2.41
CA SER A 68 12.15 0.74 -3.51
C SER A 68 11.42 -0.49 -3.00
N ALA A 69 10.53 -1.06 -3.81
CA ALA A 69 9.90 -2.34 -3.48
C ALA A 69 10.94 -3.47 -3.44
N GLY A 70 10.77 -4.40 -2.51
CA GLY A 70 11.69 -5.51 -2.32
C GLY A 70 11.52 -6.23 -0.99
N LYS A 71 12.22 -7.36 -0.87
CA LYS A 71 12.17 -8.24 0.31
C LYS A 71 13.37 -7.98 1.21
N ALA A 72 13.11 -7.79 2.50
CA ALA A 72 14.13 -7.59 3.52
C ALA A 72 14.13 -8.72 4.53
N THR A 73 15.32 -9.22 4.85
CA THR A 73 15.60 -10.08 5.99
C THR A 73 16.58 -9.34 6.89
N VAL A 74 16.21 -9.18 8.15
CA VAL A 74 17.07 -8.55 9.16
C VAL A 74 17.70 -9.62 10.05
N SER A 75 18.99 -9.47 10.35
CA SER A 75 19.68 -10.16 11.44
C SER A 75 20.01 -9.20 12.58
N ALA A 76 20.09 -9.74 13.79
CA ALA A 76 20.56 -9.04 14.98
C ALA A 76 21.59 -9.91 15.71
N THR A 77 22.67 -9.28 16.18
CA THR A 77 23.81 -9.94 16.81
C THR A 77 24.21 -9.13 18.04
N VAL A 78 24.19 -9.76 19.21
CA VAL A 78 24.80 -9.19 20.41
C VAL A 78 26.31 -9.34 20.26
N SER A 79 27.12 -8.33 20.63
CA SER A 79 28.58 -8.37 20.44
C SER A 79 29.22 -9.71 20.85
N GLY A 80 29.84 -10.41 19.90
CA GLY A 80 30.49 -11.71 20.11
C GLY A 80 29.56 -12.92 20.19
N GLY A 81 28.25 -12.74 20.00
CA GLY A 81 27.24 -13.80 19.99
C GLY A 81 26.89 -14.29 18.58
N THR A 82 25.93 -15.22 18.51
CA THR A 82 25.38 -15.74 17.26
C THR A 82 24.27 -14.85 16.71
N ASP A 83 24.22 -14.70 15.39
CA ASP A 83 23.14 -14.01 14.69
C ASP A 83 21.78 -14.67 14.92
N VAL A 84 20.77 -13.86 15.18
CA VAL A 84 19.35 -14.26 15.09
C VAL A 84 18.69 -13.52 13.92
N LYS A 85 17.91 -14.24 13.11
CA LYS A 85 17.19 -13.67 11.95
C LYS A 85 15.71 -13.48 12.26
N ALA A 86 15.15 -12.38 11.78
CA ALA A 86 13.71 -12.15 11.79
C ALA A 86 13.06 -12.82 10.57
N THR A 87 11.74 -12.96 10.61
CA THR A 87 10.93 -13.32 9.44
C THR A 87 11.13 -12.29 8.33
N GLU A 88 11.16 -12.76 7.07
CA GLU A 88 11.22 -11.88 5.89
C GLU A 88 10.00 -10.93 5.86
N VAL A 89 10.26 -9.67 5.51
CA VAL A 89 9.23 -8.65 5.29
C VAL A 89 9.32 -8.12 3.86
N THR A 90 8.24 -7.54 3.35
CA THR A 90 8.19 -7.00 1.98
C THR A 90 7.81 -5.53 1.97
N PHE A 91 8.61 -4.71 1.30
CA PHE A 91 8.23 -3.36 0.89
C PHE A 91 7.53 -3.42 -0.46
N PHE A 92 6.34 -2.84 -0.57
CA PHE A 92 5.58 -2.76 -1.81
C PHE A 92 5.60 -1.34 -2.36
N ASP A 93 5.49 -1.21 -3.68
CA ASP A 93 5.34 0.10 -4.32
C ASP A 93 4.09 0.82 -3.78
N GLU A 94 4.11 2.15 -3.83
CA GLU A 94 2.94 2.95 -3.47
C GLU A 94 1.78 2.66 -4.42
N LEU A 95 0.62 2.31 -3.85
CA LEU A 95 -0.61 2.10 -4.60
C LEU A 95 -1.05 3.43 -5.24
N LYS A 96 -1.41 3.39 -6.52
CA LYS A 96 -1.94 4.54 -7.25
C LYS A 96 -3.04 4.13 -8.23
N ILE A 97 -3.97 5.04 -8.47
CA ILE A 97 -4.91 4.97 -9.59
C ILE A 97 -4.44 5.96 -10.67
N ASP A 98 -4.38 5.51 -11.92
CA ASP A 98 -4.08 6.37 -13.07
C ASP A 98 -5.11 7.51 -13.15
N ASN A 99 -4.63 8.73 -13.37
CA ASN A 99 -5.52 9.89 -13.56
C ASN A 99 -6.30 9.78 -14.88
N LYS A 100 -5.76 9.01 -15.85
CA LYS A 100 -6.43 8.66 -17.09
C LYS A 100 -7.23 7.39 -16.92
N VAL A 101 -8.38 7.38 -17.59
CA VAL A 101 -9.30 6.26 -17.65
C VAL A 101 -9.37 5.73 -19.07
N ASP A 102 -9.63 4.43 -19.23
CA ASP A 102 -9.89 3.85 -20.55
C ASP A 102 -11.39 3.88 -20.81
N ILE A 103 -11.82 4.66 -21.81
CA ILE A 103 -13.22 4.76 -22.20
C ILE A 103 -13.61 3.51 -23.00
N ILE A 104 -14.56 2.76 -22.47
CA ILE A 104 -15.00 1.49 -23.07
C ILE A 104 -15.93 1.80 -24.24
N GLY A 105 -15.70 1.11 -25.37
CA GLY A 105 -16.42 1.30 -26.63
C GLY A 105 -15.61 2.06 -27.68
N ASN A 106 -14.68 2.93 -27.26
CA ASN A 106 -13.84 3.72 -28.18
C ASN A 106 -12.33 3.41 -28.09
N ASN A 107 -11.88 2.60 -27.11
CA ASN A 107 -10.47 2.26 -26.88
C ASN A 107 -9.55 3.50 -26.73
N VAL A 108 -10.07 4.58 -26.13
CA VAL A 108 -9.32 5.82 -25.87
C VAL A 108 -8.98 5.90 -24.39
N SER A 109 -7.74 6.29 -24.08
CA SER A 109 -7.30 6.62 -22.72
C SER A 109 -7.17 8.13 -22.54
N GLY A 110 -7.77 8.69 -21.50
CA GLY A 110 -7.73 10.14 -21.26
C GLY A 110 -8.43 10.55 -19.96
N GLU A 111 -8.65 11.84 -19.77
CA GLU A 111 -9.50 12.31 -18.68
C GLU A 111 -10.94 11.82 -18.89
N LEU A 112 -11.66 11.58 -17.79
CA LEU A 112 -13.07 11.22 -17.86
C LEU A 112 -13.86 12.41 -18.49
N PRO A 113 -14.64 12.19 -19.56
CA PRO A 113 -15.41 13.26 -20.18
C PRO A 113 -16.39 13.93 -19.23
N ASP A 114 -16.60 15.23 -19.39
CA ASP A 114 -17.56 16.04 -18.62
C ASP A 114 -19.00 15.95 -19.18
N ILE A 115 -19.22 15.06 -20.16
CA ILE A 115 -20.53 14.70 -20.71
C ILE A 115 -20.66 13.19 -20.60
N TRP A 116 -21.66 12.72 -19.86
CA TRP A 116 -21.86 11.29 -19.63
C TRP A 116 -23.02 10.75 -20.44
N LEU A 117 -22.83 9.55 -20.99
CA LEU A 117 -23.95 8.68 -21.34
C LEU A 117 -24.34 7.91 -20.08
N GLN A 118 -25.63 7.84 -19.77
CA GLN A 118 -26.11 6.96 -18.72
C GLN A 118 -25.76 5.51 -19.08
N TYR A 119 -25.20 4.78 -18.13
CA TYR A 119 -24.58 3.46 -18.28
C TYR A 119 -23.32 3.44 -19.14
N GLY A 120 -22.77 4.61 -19.48
CA GLY A 120 -21.43 4.73 -20.04
C GLY A 120 -20.40 4.12 -19.10
N GLN A 121 -19.40 3.45 -19.68
CA GLN A 121 -18.43 2.68 -18.93
C GLN A 121 -17.01 3.13 -19.22
N PHE A 122 -16.18 3.11 -18.19
CA PHE A 122 -14.75 3.33 -18.29
C PHE A 122 -14.02 2.39 -17.36
N LYS A 123 -12.72 2.24 -17.55
CA LYS A 123 -11.88 1.41 -16.68
C LYS A 123 -10.88 2.28 -15.93
N LEU A 124 -10.84 2.10 -14.61
CA LEU A 124 -9.77 2.61 -13.77
C LEU A 124 -8.60 1.61 -13.77
N LYS A 125 -7.38 2.13 -13.77
CA LYS A 125 -6.16 1.33 -13.71
C LYS A 125 -5.45 1.61 -12.40
N ALA A 126 -5.41 0.61 -11.52
CA ALA A 126 -4.57 0.64 -10.33
C ALA A 126 -3.21 0.00 -10.62
N SER A 127 -2.16 0.52 -9.98
CA SER A 127 -0.80 -0.03 -10.01
C SER A 127 -0.13 0.17 -8.65
N GLY A 128 0.93 -0.59 -8.36
CA GLY A 128 1.58 -0.59 -7.05
C GLY A 128 0.89 -1.52 -6.05
N GLY A 129 1.23 -1.35 -4.77
CA GLY A 129 0.90 -2.34 -3.74
C GLY A 129 1.41 -3.74 -4.10
N ASN A 130 0.68 -4.76 -3.66
CA ASN A 130 0.98 -6.15 -3.99
C ASN A 130 0.42 -6.63 -5.34
N GLY A 131 -0.12 -5.74 -6.18
CA GLY A 131 -0.69 -6.08 -7.49
C GLY A 131 -2.10 -6.71 -7.46
N THR A 132 -2.69 -6.91 -6.27
CA THR A 132 -4.09 -7.36 -6.13
C THR A 132 -4.96 -6.21 -5.65
N TYR A 133 -6.12 -5.98 -6.25
CA TYR A 133 -6.97 -4.83 -5.96
C TYR A 133 -8.41 -5.23 -5.70
N SER A 134 -9.00 -4.61 -4.68
CA SER A 134 -10.44 -4.61 -4.42
C SER A 134 -10.99 -3.21 -4.64
N TRP A 135 -12.21 -3.11 -5.17
CA TRP A 135 -12.82 -1.85 -5.56
C TRP A 135 -14.11 -1.61 -4.79
N TYR A 136 -14.39 -0.34 -4.49
CA TYR A 136 -15.60 0.08 -3.78
C TYR A 136 -16.08 1.44 -4.30
N SER A 137 -17.39 1.62 -4.44
CA SER A 137 -17.99 2.93 -4.73
C SER A 137 -18.74 3.42 -3.50
N GLU A 138 -18.50 4.68 -3.10
CA GLU A 138 -19.22 5.29 -1.98
C GLU A 138 -20.70 5.52 -2.26
N ASN A 139 -21.12 5.60 -3.52
CA ASN A 139 -22.50 5.80 -3.91
C ASN A 139 -22.81 5.15 -5.26
N THR A 140 -23.40 3.95 -5.21
CA THR A 140 -23.74 3.14 -6.38
C THR A 140 -24.85 3.75 -7.24
N SER A 141 -25.68 4.65 -6.70
CA SER A 141 -26.69 5.39 -7.47
C SER A 141 -26.07 6.39 -8.45
N ILE A 142 -24.80 6.80 -8.22
CA ILE A 142 -24.04 7.68 -9.12
C ILE A 142 -23.15 6.84 -10.03
N ALA A 143 -22.34 5.95 -9.47
CA ALA A 143 -21.52 5.03 -10.25
C ALA A 143 -21.24 3.72 -9.49
N THR A 144 -21.26 2.61 -10.21
CA THR A 144 -20.81 1.30 -9.68
C THR A 144 -19.43 0.96 -10.22
N VAL A 145 -18.66 0.15 -9.49
CA VAL A 145 -17.37 -0.40 -9.94
C VAL A 145 -17.36 -1.90 -9.72
N ASP A 146 -16.85 -2.67 -10.67
CA ASP A 146 -16.69 -4.12 -10.54
C ASP A 146 -15.27 -4.51 -10.09
N ALA A 147 -15.05 -5.82 -9.88
CA ALA A 147 -13.76 -6.35 -9.43
C ALA A 147 -12.59 -6.09 -10.41
N SER A 148 -12.88 -5.80 -11.68
CA SER A 148 -11.88 -5.48 -12.70
C SER A 148 -11.51 -4.00 -12.74
N GLY A 149 -12.14 -3.16 -11.91
CA GLY A 149 -11.99 -1.70 -11.94
C GLY A 149 -12.81 -1.03 -13.05
N LYS A 150 -13.76 -1.75 -13.67
CA LYS A 150 -14.67 -1.19 -14.64
C LYS A 150 -15.80 -0.46 -13.92
N VAL A 151 -15.96 0.81 -14.24
CA VAL A 151 -16.94 1.72 -13.68
C VAL A 151 -18.11 1.88 -14.64
N THR A 152 -19.34 1.89 -14.11
CA THR A 152 -20.57 2.20 -14.85
C THR A 152 -21.23 3.44 -14.24
N LEU A 153 -21.53 4.43 -15.08
CA LEU A 153 -22.11 5.72 -14.68
C LEU A 153 -23.65 5.63 -14.64
N ASN A 154 -24.26 5.65 -13.46
CA ASN A 154 -25.70 5.42 -13.27
C ASN A 154 -26.52 6.71 -13.17
N GLY A 155 -25.96 7.74 -12.53
CA GLY A 155 -26.65 8.99 -12.22
C GLY A 155 -25.73 10.20 -12.23
N LYS A 156 -26.30 11.40 -12.41
CA LYS A 156 -25.54 12.65 -12.37
C LYS A 156 -25.19 12.98 -10.92
N GLY A 157 -23.90 13.15 -10.64
CA GLY A 157 -23.41 13.54 -9.32
C GLY A 157 -21.92 13.29 -9.18
N SER A 158 -21.38 13.54 -7.99
CA SER A 158 -20.00 13.26 -7.63
C SER A 158 -19.93 12.03 -6.72
N VAL A 159 -18.97 11.13 -6.95
CA VAL A 159 -18.75 9.95 -6.11
C VAL A 159 -17.28 9.60 -6.04
N VAL A 160 -16.83 9.09 -4.88
CA VAL A 160 -15.49 8.55 -4.71
C VAL A 160 -15.50 7.04 -4.94
N ILE A 161 -14.58 6.58 -5.77
CA ILE A 161 -14.27 5.17 -5.98
C ILE A 161 -12.95 4.87 -5.30
N LYS A 162 -12.93 3.86 -4.43
CA LYS A 162 -11.76 3.43 -3.68
C LYS A 162 -11.17 2.17 -4.30
N ALA A 163 -9.84 2.11 -4.36
CA ALA A 163 -9.10 0.89 -4.61
C ALA A 163 -8.28 0.56 -3.36
N THR A 164 -8.36 -0.68 -2.89
CA THR A 164 -7.58 -1.21 -1.78
C THR A 164 -6.74 -2.37 -2.26
N SER A 165 -5.43 -2.31 -2.05
CA SER A 165 -4.51 -3.39 -2.39
C SER A 165 -4.51 -4.49 -1.32
N GLY A 166 -4.06 -5.70 -1.68
CA GLY A 166 -4.01 -6.82 -0.73
C GLY A 166 -3.01 -6.63 0.42
N ASP A 167 -2.00 -5.77 0.24
CA ASP A 167 -1.10 -5.27 1.30
C ASP A 167 -1.69 -4.10 2.12
N LYS A 168 -2.99 -3.83 1.94
CA LYS A 168 -3.82 -2.91 2.73
C LYS A 168 -3.57 -1.41 2.47
N GLN A 169 -2.92 -1.04 1.38
CA GLN A 169 -2.91 0.35 0.93
C GLN A 169 -4.28 0.72 0.35
N THR A 170 -4.73 1.96 0.50
CA THR A 170 -6.00 2.43 -0.06
C THR A 170 -5.83 3.79 -0.71
N VAL A 171 -6.34 3.92 -1.94
CA VAL A 171 -6.37 5.18 -2.70
C VAL A 171 -7.76 5.44 -3.26
N SER A 172 -8.01 6.67 -3.68
CA SER A 172 -9.32 7.15 -4.13
C SER A 172 -9.23 7.83 -5.48
N TYR A 173 -10.25 7.60 -6.31
CA TYR A 173 -10.52 8.34 -7.53
C TYR A 173 -11.87 9.06 -7.39
N THR A 174 -11.87 10.38 -7.59
CA THR A 174 -13.11 11.16 -7.52
C THR A 174 -13.72 11.28 -8.92
N VAL A 175 -14.86 10.65 -9.12
CA VAL A 175 -15.72 10.91 -10.27
C VAL A 175 -16.43 12.24 -10.00
N LYS A 176 -16.02 13.30 -10.70
CA LYS A 176 -16.60 14.65 -10.54
C LYS A 176 -17.99 14.72 -11.18
N THR A 177 -18.83 15.62 -10.68
CA THR A 177 -20.15 15.88 -11.30
C THR A 177 -19.99 16.30 -12.76
N PRO A 178 -20.69 15.65 -13.72
CA PRO A 178 -20.61 16.03 -15.11
C PRO A 178 -21.44 17.28 -15.37
N LYS A 179 -21.05 18.06 -16.38
CA LYS A 179 -21.86 19.16 -16.89
C LYS A 179 -23.22 18.64 -17.39
N TYR A 180 -23.20 17.59 -18.21
CA TYR A 180 -24.40 16.98 -18.78
C TYR A 180 -24.41 15.47 -18.63
N MET A 181 -25.61 14.91 -18.47
CA MET A 181 -25.86 13.48 -18.59
C MET A 181 -26.96 13.26 -19.63
N ILE A 182 -26.60 12.53 -20.68
CA ILE A 182 -27.53 12.02 -21.68
C ILE A 182 -28.16 10.76 -21.07
N LYS A 183 -29.45 10.84 -20.76
CA LYS A 183 -30.21 9.70 -20.23
C LYS A 183 -30.60 8.77 -21.38
N VAL A 184 -30.45 7.47 -21.16
CA VAL A 184 -30.99 6.48 -22.10
C VAL A 184 -32.51 6.47 -21.92
N GLY A 185 -33.24 6.92 -22.94
CA GLY A 185 -34.71 6.91 -22.92
C GLY A 185 -35.24 5.49 -23.07
N GLN A 186 -36.20 5.09 -22.23
CA GLN A 186 -36.99 3.89 -22.47
C GLN A 186 -37.93 4.14 -23.66
N LYS A 187 -37.56 3.66 -24.84
CA LYS A 187 -38.53 3.32 -25.89
C LYS A 187 -38.14 1.99 -26.52
N ALA A 188 -38.59 0.90 -25.89
CA ALA A 188 -38.83 -0.35 -26.60
C ALA A 188 -40.23 -0.23 -27.20
N TYR A 189 -40.32 -0.05 -28.52
CA TYR A 189 -41.57 -0.36 -29.23
C TYR A 189 -41.57 -1.88 -29.44
N TYR A 190 -42.57 -2.55 -28.89
CA TYR A 190 -42.88 -3.95 -29.16
C TYR A 190 -43.41 -4.11 -30.59
#